data_AF-D5VSK4-F1
#
_entry.id   AF-D5VSK4-F1
#
_cell.length_a   1.000
_cell.length_b   1.000
_cell.length_c   1.000
_cell.angle_alpha   90.00
_cell.angle_beta   90.00
_cell.angle_gamma   90.00
#
_symmetry.space_group_name_H-M   'P 1'
#
loop_
_entity.id
_entity.type
_entity.pdbx_description
1 polymer ?
#
loop_
_entity_poly.entity_id
_entity_poly.type
_entity_poly.pdbx_seq_one_letter_code
_entity_poly.pdbx_strand_id
1 'polypeptide(L)'
;MEHKELKDIRKRIDEIDKKILELVAERNRLAKNVAEIKVKNNIPIDDKEREKYIYERIKNLCNHYNIDPNFGLKLFKLLIEHNKELQRKYIETLKK
;
A
#
# COMPACT_ATOMS: atom_id res chain seq x y z
N MET A 1 -32.36 17.63 -8.14
CA MET A 1 -31.60 17.15 -9.32
C MET A 1 -30.15 17.52 -9.11
N GLU A 2 -29.24 16.57 -9.29
CA GLU A 2 -27.80 16.83 -9.14
C GLU A 2 -27.30 17.71 -10.30
N HIS A 3 -26.48 18.71 -10.01
CA HIS A 3 -25.87 19.55 -11.05
C HIS A 3 -24.94 18.71 -11.93
N LYS A 4 -25.00 18.90 -13.25
CA LYS A 4 -24.21 18.13 -14.24
C LYS A 4 -22.71 18.16 -13.94
N GLU A 5 -22.19 19.31 -13.55
CA GLU A 5 -20.77 19.50 -13.18
C GLU A 5 -20.36 18.63 -11.97
N LEU A 6 -21.22 18.55 -10.95
CA LEU A 6 -20.97 17.72 -9.78
C LEU A 6 -20.93 16.23 -10.15
N LYS A 7 -21.84 15.80 -11.03
CA LYS A 7 -21.88 14.42 -11.52
C LYS A 7 -20.61 14.04 -12.29
N ASP A 8 -20.11 14.94 -13.13
CA ASP A 8 -18.89 14.70 -13.91
C ASP A 8 -17.65 14.64 -13.00
N ILE A 9 -17.56 15.49 -11.98
CA ILE A 9 -16.49 15.43 -10.96
C ILE A 9 -16.55 14.11 -10.19
N ARG A 10 -17.73 13.68 -9.74
CA ARG A 10 -17.90 12.42 -9.00
C ARG A 10 -17.50 11.21 -9.82
N LYS A 11 -17.87 11.17 -11.10
CA LYS A 11 -17.42 10.11 -12.02
C LYS A 11 -15.90 10.05 -12.12
N ARG A 12 -15.22 11.21 -12.14
CA ARG A 12 -13.76 11.24 -12.15
C ARG A 12 -13.15 10.73 -10.84
N ILE A 13 -13.78 10.98 -9.69
CA ILE A 13 -13.37 10.43 -8.40
C ILE A 13 -13.51 8.91 -8.42
N ASP A 14 -14.64 8.37 -8.88
CA ASP A 14 -14.87 6.93 -8.97
C ASP A 14 -13.82 6.22 -9.85
N GLU A 15 -13.41 6.85 -10.96
CA GLU A 15 -12.33 6.36 -11.82
C GLU A 15 -10.97 6.33 -11.11
N ILE A 16 -10.68 7.31 -10.25
CA ILE A 16 -9.44 7.37 -9.45
C ILE A 16 -9.47 6.28 -8.38
N ASP A 17 -10.60 6.11 -7.69
CA ASP A 17 -10.76 5.11 -6.64
C ASP A 17 -10.55 3.69 -7.18
N LYS A 18 -11.08 3.41 -8.38
CA LYS A 18 -10.82 2.15 -9.08
C LYS A 18 -9.32 1.93 -9.31
N LYS A 19 -8.59 2.94 -9.78
CA LYS A 19 -7.14 2.85 -10.01
C LYS A 19 -6.36 2.65 -8.72
N ILE A 20 -6.77 3.28 -7.62
CA ILE A 20 -6.18 3.06 -6.30
C ILE A 20 -6.31 1.59 -5.92
N LEU A 21 -7.49 1.00 -6.06
CA LEU A 21 -7.71 -0.42 -5.74
C LEU A 21 -6.92 -1.36 -6.65
N GLU A 22 -6.80 -1.06 -7.94
CA GLU A 22 -5.96 -1.83 -8.87
C GLU A 22 -4.49 -1.84 -8.45
N LEU A 23 -3.93 -0.68 -8.09
CA LEU A 23 -2.55 -0.55 -7.59
C LEU A 23 -2.35 -1.25 -6.24
N VAL A 24 -3.33 -1.17 -5.34
CA VAL A 24 -3.28 -1.91 -4.07
C VAL A 24 -3.28 -3.42 -4.32
N ALA A 25 -4.10 -3.92 -5.26
CA ALA A 25 -4.15 -5.33 -5.62
C ALA A 25 -2.82 -5.81 -6.23
N GLU A 26 -2.18 -5.00 -7.08
CA GLU A 26 -0.84 -5.28 -7.60
C GLU A 26 0.20 -5.34 -6.47
N ARG A 27 0.21 -4.34 -5.58
CA ARG A 27 1.10 -4.32 -4.41
C ARG A 27 0.91 -5.54 -3.50
N ASN A 28 -0.32 -6.02 -3.35
CA ASN A 28 -0.63 -7.23 -2.58
C ASN A 28 -0.14 -8.51 -3.26
N ARG A 29 -0.14 -8.59 -4.61
CA ARG A 29 0.45 -9.72 -5.33
C ARG A 29 1.96 -9.81 -5.10
N LEU A 30 2.65 -8.67 -5.09
CA LEU A 30 4.09 -8.61 -4.79
C LEU A 30 4.41 -9.04 -3.35
N ALA A 31 3.47 -8.93 -2.40
CA ALA A 31 3.65 -9.38 -1.02
C ALA A 31 4.04 -10.86 -0.92
N LYS A 32 3.43 -11.71 -1.75
CA LYS A 32 3.69 -13.15 -1.76
C LYS A 32 5.12 -13.44 -2.21
N ASN A 33 5.57 -12.80 -3.29
CA ASN A 33 6.93 -12.95 -3.80
C ASN A 33 7.95 -12.50 -2.73
N VAL A 34 7.67 -11.39 -2.03
CA VAL A 34 8.51 -10.93 -0.91
C VAL A 34 8.53 -11.95 0.22
N ALA A 35 7.38 -12.53 0.59
CA ALA A 35 7.30 -13.56 1.62
C ALA A 35 8.16 -14.79 1.28
N GLU A 36 8.08 -15.30 0.05
CA GLU A 36 8.86 -16.44 -0.41
C GLU A 36 10.36 -16.17 -0.33
N ILE A 37 10.80 -15.00 -0.82
CA ILE A 37 12.20 -14.58 -0.77
C ILE A 37 12.66 -14.47 0.68
N LYS A 38 11.87 -13.86 1.55
CA LYS A 38 12.20 -13.71 2.97
C LYS A 38 12.34 -15.05 3.67
N VAL A 39 11.41 -16.00 3.44
CA VAL A 39 11.50 -17.36 3.99
C VAL A 39 12.76 -18.08 3.50
N LYS A 40 13.01 -18.08 2.18
CA LYS A 40 14.17 -18.78 1.59
C LYS A 40 15.51 -18.27 2.13
N ASN A 41 15.58 -16.99 2.49
CA ASN A 41 16.80 -16.34 2.98
C ASN A 41 16.81 -16.13 4.51
N ASN A 42 15.84 -16.69 5.24
CA ASN A 42 15.69 -16.54 6.69
C ASN A 42 15.63 -15.06 7.17
N ILE A 43 15.01 -14.19 6.36
CA ILE A 43 14.83 -12.76 6.65
C ILE A 43 13.50 -12.56 7.40
N PRO A 44 13.47 -11.78 8.49
CA PRO A 44 12.23 -11.48 9.21
C PRO A 44 11.24 -10.65 8.38
N ILE A 45 9.94 -10.85 8.64
CA ILE A 45 8.87 -10.04 8.00
C ILE A 45 8.98 -8.58 8.45
N ASP A 46 9.25 -8.37 9.75
CA ASP A 46 9.51 -7.06 10.34
C ASP A 46 10.89 -6.58 9.90
N ASP A 47 10.91 -5.51 9.12
CA ASP A 47 12.12 -4.91 8.56
C ASP A 47 12.06 -3.39 8.82
N LYS A 48 12.55 -3.01 10.00
CA LYS A 48 12.50 -1.63 10.50
C LYS A 48 13.24 -0.65 9.60
N GLU A 49 14.37 -1.06 9.02
CA GLU A 49 15.15 -0.23 8.10
C GLU A 49 14.36 0.01 6.81
N ARG A 50 13.72 -1.03 6.28
CA ARG A 50 12.85 -0.90 5.12
C ARG A 50 11.65 0.00 5.39
N GLU A 51 11.00 -0.13 6.54
CA GLU A 51 9.87 0.70 6.93
C GLU A 51 10.26 2.17 7.07
N LYS A 52 11.39 2.45 7.74
CA LYS A 52 11.94 3.81 7.87
C LYS A 52 12.21 4.44 6.50
N TYR A 53 12.85 3.71 5.58
CA TYR A 53 13.07 4.19 4.22
C TYR A 53 11.76 4.50 3.50
N ILE A 54 10.73 3.64 3.66
CA ILE A 54 9.43 3.89 3.04
C ILE A 54 8.82 5.18 3.59
N TYR A 55 8.80 5.38 4.91
CA TYR A 55 8.22 6.59 5.50
C TYR A 55 8.91 7.87 5.05
N GLU A 56 10.25 7.91 5.02
CA GLU A 56 10.99 9.07 4.50
C GLU A 56 10.67 9.34 3.03
N ARG A 57 10.64 8.29 2.20
CA ARG A 57 10.27 8.42 0.78
C ARG A 57 8.84 8.92 0.60
N ILE A 58 7.89 8.44 1.40
CA ILE A 58 6.49 8.88 1.34
C ILE A 58 6.35 10.33 1.77
N LYS A 59 7.07 10.78 2.80
CA LYS A 59 7.11 12.19 3.21
C LYS A 59 7.55 13.09 2.06
N ASN A 60 8.62 12.70 1.35
CA ASN A 60 9.10 13.44 0.18
C ASN A 60 8.08 13.46 -0.98
N LEU A 61 7.42 12.34 -1.25
CA LEU A 61 6.36 12.28 -2.27
C LEU A 61 5.14 13.12 -1.89
N CYS A 62 4.75 13.13 -0.62
CA CYS A 62 3.65 13.97 -0.15
C CYS A 62 3.94 15.46 -0.40
N ASN A 63 5.17 15.90 -0.08
CA ASN A 63 5.60 17.26 -0.37
C ASN A 63 5.56 17.57 -1.88
N HIS A 64 6.00 16.64 -2.72
CA HIS A 64 6.00 16.81 -4.18
C HIS A 64 4.58 16.94 -4.76
N TYR A 65 3.64 16.14 -4.28
CA TYR A 65 2.24 16.13 -4.76
C TYR A 65 1.32 17.09 -3.99
N ASN A 66 1.87 17.91 -3.08
CA ASN A 66 1.12 18.82 -2.23
C ASN A 66 0.03 18.11 -1.39
N ILE A 67 0.35 16.93 -0.87
CA ILE A 67 -0.47 16.12 0.03
C ILE A 67 0.04 16.33 1.46
N ASP A 68 -0.86 16.40 2.45
CA ASP A 68 -0.47 16.42 3.87
C ASP A 68 0.38 15.17 4.20
N PRO A 69 1.65 15.34 4.60
CA PRO A 69 2.53 14.22 4.95
C PRO A 69 1.96 13.35 6.07
N ASN A 70 1.19 13.91 7.00
CA ASN A 70 0.57 13.12 8.08
C ASN A 70 -0.48 12.16 7.54
N PHE A 71 -1.29 12.61 6.58
CA PHE A 71 -2.26 11.76 5.89
C PHE A 71 -1.56 10.66 5.08
N GLY A 72 -0.56 11.02 4.28
CA GLY A 72 0.19 10.05 3.47
C GLY A 72 0.87 8.99 4.31
N LEU A 73 1.50 9.36 5.42
CA LEU A 73 2.11 8.41 6.36
C LEU A 73 1.08 7.46 6.98
N LYS A 74 -0.09 7.96 7.38
CA LYS A 74 -1.18 7.12 7.91
C LYS A 74 -1.66 6.10 6.87
N LEU A 75 -1.89 6.54 5.64
CA LEU A 75 -2.30 5.65 4.54
C LEU A 75 -1.26 4.56 4.28
N PHE A 76 0.01 4.94 4.15
CA PHE A 76 1.08 3.98 3.88
C PHE A 76 1.35 3.04 5.04
N LYS A 77 1.16 3.48 6.30
CA LYS A 77 1.19 2.60 7.47
C LYS A 77 0.14 1.50 7.35
N LEU A 78 -1.11 1.84 7.01
CA LEU A 78 -2.17 0.84 6.78
C LEU A 78 -1.80 -0.16 5.68
N LEU A 79 -1.26 0.33 4.55
CA LEU A 79 -0.82 -0.52 3.45
C LEU A 79 0.34 -1.45 3.85
N ILE A 80 1.30 -0.98 4.65
CA ILE A 80 2.42 -1.78 5.14
C ILE A 80 1.92 -2.88 6.09
N GLU A 81 1.08 -2.53 7.06
CA GLU A 81 0.52 -3.52 8.01
C GLU A 81 -0.28 -4.61 7.29
N HIS A 82 -1.17 -4.22 6.36
CA HIS A 82 -1.93 -5.17 5.53
C HIS A 82 -1.01 -6.12 4.76
N ASN A 83 0.08 -5.60 4.20
CA ASN A 83 1.04 -6.42 3.45
C ASN A 83 1.81 -7.39 4.36
N LYS A 84 2.22 -6.95 5.57
CA LYS A 84 2.84 -7.84 6.57
C LYS A 84 1.89 -8.96 6.98
N GLU A 85 0.61 -8.66 7.16
CA GLU A 85 -0.41 -9.68 7.46
C GLU A 85 -0.56 -10.70 6.32
N LEU A 86 -0.61 -10.24 5.07
CA LEU A 86 -0.63 -11.13 3.90
C LEU A 86 0.60 -12.05 3.84
N GLN A 87 1.79 -11.52 4.13
CA GLN A 87 3.01 -12.31 4.20
C GLN A 87 2.93 -13.38 5.30
N ARG A 88 2.47 -13.03 6.51
CA ARG A 88 2.29 -13.99 7.61
C ARG A 88 1.33 -15.11 7.24
N LYS A 89 0.15 -14.76 6.72
CA LYS A 89 -0.86 -15.73 6.25
C LYS A 89 -0.30 -16.67 5.19
N TYR A 90 0.47 -16.14 4.23
CA TYR A 90 1.09 -16.96 3.21
C TYR A 90 2.13 -17.94 3.78
N ILE A 91 2.97 -17.47 4.70
CA ILE A 91 3.99 -18.31 5.35
C ILE A 91 3.33 -19.40 6.19
N GLU A 92 2.22 -19.12 6.85
CA GLU A 92 1.43 -20.14 7.56
C GLU A 92 0.90 -21.22 6.61
N THR A 93 0.49 -20.86 5.38
CA THR A 93 0.04 -21.85 4.40
C THR A 93 1.16 -22.76 3.89
N LEU A 94 2.42 -22.32 3.91
CA LEU A 94 3.58 -23.13 3.52
C LEU A 94 4.00 -24.16 4.59
N LYS A 95 3.55 -23.97 5.84
CA LYS A 95 3.86 -24.85 6.98
C LYS A 95 2.82 -25.97 7.18
N LYS A 96 1.71 -25.92 6.45
CA LYS A 96 0.66 -26.95 6.43
C LYS A 96 0.95 -27.95 5.32
#